data_AF-A0A920GEU0-F1
#
_entry.id   AF-A0A920GEU0-F1
#
_cell.length_a   1.000
_cell.length_b   1.000
_cell.length_c   1.000
_cell.angle_alpha   90.00
_cell.angle_beta   90.00
_cell.angle_gamma   90.00
#
_symmetry.space_group_name_H-M   'P 1'
#
loop_
_entity.id
_entity.type
_entity.pdbx_description
1 polymer ?
#
loop_
_entity_poly.entity_id
_entity_poly.type
_entity_poly.pdbx_seq_one_letter_code
_entity_poly.pdbx_strand_id
1 'polypeptide(L)'
;MTKGAVALVLHAHLPYVRSAQPGSLEEDWFFQALIECYLPLLETLELASADPHQQPKLTIGLSPTLLSLLSDQDLKQRFSRLAERTA
;
A
#
# COMPACT_ATOMS: atom_id res chain seq x y z
N MET A 1 32.06 9.08 -19.29
CA MET A 1 30.85 8.22 -19.37
C MET A 1 29.66 9.05 -18.91
N THR A 2 28.67 9.27 -19.76
CA THR A 2 27.41 9.92 -19.37
C THR A 2 26.58 8.95 -18.52
N LYS A 3 26.18 9.35 -17.32
CA LYS A 3 25.26 8.57 -16.48
C LYS A 3 23.88 8.62 -17.13
N GLY A 4 23.28 7.46 -17.40
CA GLY A 4 21.88 7.36 -17.81
C GLY A 4 20.92 7.68 -16.65
N ALA A 5 19.66 7.94 -16.96
CA ALA A 5 18.61 8.12 -15.97
C ALA A 5 17.78 6.83 -15.84
N VAL A 6 17.36 6.50 -14.62
CA VAL A 6 16.42 5.41 -14.32
C VAL A 6 15.15 6.02 -13.76
N ALA A 7 13.99 5.57 -14.25
CA ALA A 7 12.69 5.93 -13.72
C ALA A 7 12.00 4.68 -13.17
N LEU A 8 11.78 4.64 -11.85
CA LEU A 8 10.99 3.60 -11.21
C LEU A 8 9.53 4.07 -11.13
N VAL A 9 8.64 3.33 -11.78
CA VAL A 9 7.19 3.61 -11.80
C VAL A 9 6.45 2.42 -11.22
N LEU A 10 5.79 2.62 -10.08
CA LEU A 10 5.00 1.62 -9.38
C LEU A 10 3.52 1.85 -9.66
N HIS A 11 2.82 0.85 -10.16
CA HIS A 11 1.37 0.90 -10.40
C HIS A 11 0.65 0.05 -9.35
N ALA A 12 -0.08 0.71 -8.45
CA ALA A 12 -0.86 0.05 -7.43
C ALA A 12 -2.36 0.15 -7.75
N HIS A 13 -2.94 -1.01 -8.03
CA HIS A 13 -4.34 -1.16 -8.37
C HIS A 13 -4.95 -2.37 -7.67
N LEU A 14 -6.18 -2.19 -7.22
CA LEU A 14 -7.03 -3.26 -6.75
C LEU A 14 -8.47 -3.00 -7.23
N PRO A 15 -9.22 -4.02 -7.69
CA PRO A 15 -10.65 -3.87 -7.93
C PRO A 15 -11.38 -3.49 -6.64
N TYR A 16 -12.61 -3.00 -6.76
CA TYR A 16 -13.40 -2.67 -5.57
C TYR A 16 -13.89 -3.95 -4.89
N VAL A 17 -13.30 -4.26 -3.73
CA VAL A 17 -13.50 -5.53 -3.01
C VAL A 17 -14.25 -5.38 -1.67
N ARG A 18 -14.74 -4.18 -1.35
CA ARG A 18 -15.45 -3.93 -0.08
C ARG A 18 -16.75 -4.73 -0.04
N SER A 19 -16.89 -5.59 0.97
CA SER A 19 -18.07 -6.40 1.24
C SER A 19 -18.87 -5.84 2.41
N ALA A 20 -20.20 -5.97 2.32
CA ALA A 20 -21.09 -5.66 3.44
C ALA A 20 -20.84 -6.58 4.64
N GLN A 21 -20.48 -7.85 4.39
CA GLN A 21 -20.20 -8.84 5.42
C GLN A 21 -18.69 -9.10 5.54
N PRO A 22 -18.12 -9.12 6.76
CA PRO A 22 -16.71 -9.46 6.96
C PRO A 22 -16.38 -10.89 6.53
N GLY A 23 -15.14 -11.13 6.10
CA GLY A 23 -14.62 -12.47 5.81
C GLY A 23 -14.79 -12.93 4.35
N SER A 24 -15.01 -11.98 3.42
CA SER A 24 -14.93 -12.26 1.99
C SER A 24 -13.48 -12.40 1.54
N LEU A 25 -13.20 -13.39 0.68
CA LEU A 25 -11.86 -13.65 0.12
C LEU A 25 -11.28 -12.42 -0.59
N GLU A 26 -12.14 -11.59 -1.18
CA GLU A 26 -11.77 -10.38 -1.89
C GLU A 26 -11.24 -9.29 -0.94
N GLU A 27 -11.79 -9.18 0.28
CA GLU A 27 -11.27 -8.27 1.31
C GLU A 27 -9.92 -8.76 1.83
N ASP A 28 -9.72 -10.08 1.92
CA ASP A 28 -8.45 -10.66 2.34
C ASP A 28 -7.31 -10.26 1.38
N TRP A 29 -7.58 -10.18 0.07
CA TRP A 29 -6.60 -9.68 -0.90
C TRP A 29 -6.19 -8.24 -0.63
N PHE A 30 -7.14 -7.38 -0.21
CA PHE A 30 -6.84 -6.01 0.18
C PHE A 30 -5.93 -5.96 1.42
N PHE A 31 -6.23 -6.77 2.43
CA PHE A 31 -5.42 -6.82 3.65
C PHE A 31 -4.02 -7.43 3.40
N GLN A 32 -3.91 -8.46 2.57
CA GLN A 32 -2.63 -9.01 2.14
C GLN A 32 -1.80 -7.97 1.39
N ALA A 33 -2.39 -7.22 0.46
CA ALA A 33 -1.69 -6.16 -0.25
C ALA A 33 -1.19 -5.05 0.70
N LEU A 34 -1.96 -4.71 1.75
CA LEU A 34 -1.51 -3.79 2.79
C LEU A 34 -0.29 -4.32 3.56
N ILE A 35 -0.36 -5.57 4.04
CA ILE A 35 0.66 -6.17 4.91
C ILE A 35 1.94 -6.49 4.14
N GLU A 36 1.81 -7.06 2.95
CA GLU A 36 2.96 -7.62 2.21
C GLU A 36 3.58 -6.64 1.22
N CYS A 37 2.87 -5.55 0.86
CA CYS A 37 3.34 -4.61 -0.15
C CYS A 37 3.30 -3.16 0.30
N TYR A 38 2.12 -2.61 0.64
CA TYR A 38 1.98 -1.15 0.79
C TYR A 38 2.63 -0.60 2.06
N LEU A 39 2.46 -1.28 3.20
CA LEU A 39 3.10 -0.85 4.45
C LEU A 39 4.62 -1.05 4.43
N PRO A 40 5.17 -2.20 4.00
CA PRO A 40 6.63 -2.36 3.87
C PRO A 40 7.26 -1.38 2.88
N LEU A 41 6.56 -1.09 1.77
CA LEU A 41 7.01 -0.06 0.82
C LEU A 41 7.04 1.31 1.50
N LEU A 42 5.97 1.70 2.20
CA LEU A 42 5.91 2.97 2.91
C LEU A 42 7.05 3.11 3.92
N GLU A 43 7.29 2.09 4.74
CA GLU A 43 8.40 2.07 5.70
C GLU A 43 9.76 2.26 4.99
N THR A 44 9.98 1.56 3.87
CA THR A 44 11.21 1.72 3.08
C THR A 44 11.38 3.16 2.56
N LEU A 45 10.27 3.79 2.12
CA LEU A 45 10.29 5.16 1.62
C LEU A 45 10.51 6.18 2.74
N GLU A 46 9.94 5.96 3.93
CA GLU A 46 10.15 6.78 5.11
C GLU A 46 11.61 6.71 5.58
N LEU A 47 12.19 5.51 5.64
CA LEU A 47 13.61 5.31 5.97
C LEU A 47 14.54 6.00 4.96
N ALA A 48 14.26 5.86 3.66
CA ALA A 48 15.04 6.51 2.61
C ALA A 48 14.89 8.05 2.65
N SER A 49 13.71 8.55 3.00
CA SER A 49 13.45 9.99 3.14
C SER A 49 14.08 10.60 4.40
N ALA A 50 14.32 9.79 5.44
CA ALA A 50 14.92 10.24 6.68
C ALA A 50 16.44 10.42 6.59
N ASP A 51 17.10 9.77 5.62
CA ASP A 51 18.55 9.88 5.39
C ASP A 51 18.88 11.11 4.51
N PRO A 52 19.56 12.15 5.05
CA PRO A 52 19.92 13.35 4.29
C PRO A 52 20.87 13.11 3.13
N HIS A 53 21.53 11.96 3.07
CA HIS A 53 22.46 11.58 2.00
C HIS A 53 21.77 10.87 0.83
N GLN A 54 20.49 10.52 0.96
CA GLN A 54 19.71 9.88 -0.09
C GLN A 54 18.84 10.89 -0.83
N GLN A 55 18.61 10.63 -2.12
CA GLN A 55 17.67 11.39 -2.96
C GLN A 55 16.81 10.41 -3.78
N PRO A 56 15.95 9.61 -3.13
CA PRO A 56 15.12 8.64 -3.82
C PRO A 56 14.17 9.34 -4.81
N LYS A 57 14.05 8.79 -6.01
CA LYS A 57 13.11 9.27 -7.05
C LYS A 57 12.30 8.10 -7.56
N LEU A 58 10.99 8.21 -7.45
CA LEU A 58 10.05 7.22 -7.97
C LEU A 58 8.71 7.88 -8.27
N THR A 59 7.86 7.16 -8.99
CA THR A 59 6.48 7.55 -9.27
C THR A 59 5.56 6.43 -8.82
N ILE A 60 4.50 6.75 -8.07
CA ILE A 60 3.45 5.79 -7.70
C ILE A 60 2.14 6.23 -8.32
N GLY A 61 1.53 5.36 -9.13
CA GLY A 61 0.16 5.49 -9.58
C GLY A 61 -0.77 4.74 -8.64
N LEU A 62 -1.72 5.44 -8.02
CA LEU A 62 -2.77 4.85 -7.17
C LEU A 62 -4.10 4.91 -7.90
N SER A 63 -4.73 3.76 -8.13
CA SER A 63 -6.05 3.74 -8.78
C SER A 63 -7.15 4.35 -7.88
N PRO A 64 -8.19 5.01 -8.45
CA PRO A 64 -9.30 5.58 -7.68
C PRO A 64 -10.03 4.55 -6.80
N THR A 65 -10.13 3.30 -7.26
CA THR A 65 -10.72 2.19 -6.52
C THR A 65 -9.91 1.87 -5.27
N LEU A 66 -8.59 1.75 -5.42
CA LEU A 66 -7.69 1.53 -4.28
C LEU A 66 -7.77 2.69 -3.27
N LEU A 67 -7.76 3.94 -3.73
CA LEU A 67 -7.90 5.11 -2.85
C LEU A 67 -9.22 5.11 -2.07
N SER A 68 -10.30 4.64 -2.70
CA SER A 68 -11.60 4.50 -2.05
C SER A 68 -11.57 3.44 -0.94
N LEU A 69 -10.93 2.29 -1.20
CA LEU A 69 -10.76 1.23 -0.20
C LEU A 69 -9.85 1.67 0.96
N LEU A 70 -8.75 2.36 0.68
CA LEU A 70 -7.83 2.91 1.69
C LEU A 70 -8.50 3.98 2.58
N SER A 71 -9.54 4.65 2.07
CA SER A 71 -10.26 5.70 2.79
C SER A 71 -11.46 5.18 3.59
N ASP A 72 -11.88 3.94 3.36
CA ASP A 72 -13.04 3.33 3.99
C ASP A 72 -12.78 3.03 5.49
N GLN A 73 -13.66 3.53 6.36
CA GLN A 73 -13.51 3.40 7.81
C GLN A 73 -13.79 1.98 8.31
N ASP A 74 -14.74 1.26 7.69
CA ASP A 74 -15.05 -0.12 8.07
C ASP A 74 -13.86 -1.03 7.78
N LEU A 75 -13.23 -0.84 6.61
CA LEU A 75 -12.03 -1.59 6.23
C LEU A 75 -10.85 -1.30 7.16
N LYS A 76 -10.64 -0.04 7.56
CA LYS A 76 -9.61 0.32 8.56
C LYS A 76 -9.85 -0.38 9.89
N GLN A 77 -11.07 -0.38 10.39
CA GLN A 77 -11.43 -1.06 11.65
C GLN A 77 -11.28 -2.58 11.56
N ARG A 78 -11.61 -3.17 10.41
CA ARG A 78 -11.39 -4.61 10.16
C ARG A 78 -9.89 -4.94 10.12
N PHE A 79 -9.10 -4.10 9.46
CA PHE A 79 -7.64 -4.24 9.40
C PHE A 79 -6.98 -4.16 10.78
N SER A 80 -7.35 -3.18 11.61
CA SER A 80 -6.83 -3.08 12.99
C SER A 80 -7.11 -4.33 13.81
N ARG A 81 -8.33 -4.87 13.73
CA ARG A 81 -8.69 -6.14 14.40
C ARG A 81 -7.90 -7.34 13.88
N LEU A 82 -7.58 -7.37 12.58
CA LEU A 82 -6.73 -8.42 12.01
C LEU A 82 -5.30 -8.30 12.56
N ALA A 83 -4.74 -7.09 12.60
CA ALA A 83 -3.39 -6.83 13.10
C ALA A 83 -3.25 -7.24 14.58
N GLU A 84 -4.23 -6.92 15.43
CA GLU A 84 -4.25 -7.32 16.86
C GLU A 84 -4.26 -8.84 17.06
N ARG A 85 -4.80 -9.62 16.11
CA ARG A 85 -4.85 -11.08 16.20
C ARG A 85 -3.56 -11.75 15.73
N THR A 86 -2.72 -11.02 15.01
CA THR A 86 -1.51 -11.55 14.36
C THR A 86 -0.23 -11.06 15.05
N ALA A 87 -0.36 -10.12 16.01
CA ALA A 87 0.69 -9.68 16.92
C ALA A 87 0.78 -10.57 18.16
#